data_AF-A0A8T7ERQ0-F1
#
_entry.id   AF-A0A8T7ERQ0-F1
#
_cell.length_a   1.000
_cell.length_b   1.000
_cell.length_c   1.000
_cell.angle_alpha   90.00
_cell.angle_beta   90.00
_cell.angle_gamma   90.00
#
_symmetry.space_group_name_H-M   'P 1'
#
loop_
_entity.id
_entity.type
_entity.pdbx_description
1 polymer ?
#
loop_
_entity_poly.entity_id
_entity_poly.type
_entity_poly.pdbx_seq_one_letter_code
_entity_poly.pdbx_strand_id
1 'polypeptide(L)'
;MDYVTLQNNLLVGNRAGIYIDNSPALIDATNSITDNFIAYNDIGFAGLPSTARNDVRDNTFLENTQQVSVLGRGNLLANTWSQNFWSNYVGYDGDGDGTGDVPYRAEKLFESLMDDEPALRLFLYSPVSQAIDFAASAFPSLRPDPKVIDEAPAMHYTIPAAADQSAQGDGLALFLAAGALIVLGGGVVVGGISRQSTARRARVSSHPPSRLTPESGAS
;
A
#
# COMPACT_ATOMS: atom_id res chain seq x y z
N MET A 1 2.93 26.13 1.05
CA MET A 1 3.84 26.44 2.17
C MET A 1 5.22 26.78 1.60
N ASP A 2 5.93 27.71 2.19
CA ASP A 2 7.24 28.16 1.68
C ASP A 2 8.36 27.73 2.63
N TYR A 3 9.56 27.49 2.09
CA TYR A 3 10.75 27.05 2.84
C TYR A 3 10.53 25.80 3.69
N VAL A 4 9.77 24.83 3.17
CA VAL A 4 9.53 23.56 3.85
C VAL A 4 10.79 22.70 3.79
N THR A 5 11.17 22.13 4.93
CA THR A 5 12.16 21.05 5.01
C THR A 5 11.46 19.77 5.45
N LEU A 6 11.47 18.75 4.60
CA LEU A 6 11.02 17.40 4.92
C LEU A 6 12.24 16.48 4.81
N GLN A 7 12.79 16.08 5.96
CA GLN A 7 14.04 15.31 6.00
C GLN A 7 13.97 14.14 6.98
N ASN A 8 14.59 13.01 6.63
CA ASN A 8 14.74 11.83 7.48
C ASN A 8 13.42 11.21 7.98
N ASN A 9 12.36 11.27 7.16
CA ASN A 9 11.06 10.69 7.50
C ASN A 9 10.90 9.28 6.94
N LEU A 10 10.12 8.46 7.63
CA LEU A 10 9.64 7.16 7.16
C LEU A 10 8.17 7.30 6.73
N LEU A 11 7.92 7.32 5.43
CA LEU A 11 6.59 7.50 4.83
C LEU A 11 6.15 6.18 4.18
N VAL A 12 5.51 5.32 4.98
CA VAL A 12 5.22 3.92 4.58
C VAL A 12 3.74 3.58 4.64
N GLY A 13 3.23 2.90 3.61
CA GLY A 13 1.87 2.32 3.64
C GLY A 13 0.73 3.34 3.51
N ASN A 14 0.99 4.50 2.91
CA ASN A 14 0.01 5.57 2.75
C ASN A 14 -0.63 5.53 1.35
N ARG A 15 -1.79 6.18 1.20
CA ARG A 15 -2.36 6.45 -0.13
C ARG A 15 -1.47 7.37 -0.97
N ALA A 16 -0.86 8.36 -0.35
CA ALA A 16 0.19 9.17 -0.96
C ALA A 16 1.26 9.39 0.12
N GLY A 17 2.51 9.05 -0.17
CA GLY A 17 3.62 9.28 0.76
C GLY A 17 3.85 10.77 0.95
N ILE A 18 3.97 11.49 -0.17
CA ILE A 18 4.06 12.94 -0.22
C ILE A 18 2.98 13.46 -1.17
N TYR A 19 2.25 14.50 -0.75
CA TYR A 19 1.32 15.24 -1.59
C TYR A 19 1.70 16.72 -1.57
N ILE A 20 1.93 17.32 -2.74
CA ILE A 20 2.28 18.74 -2.87
C ILE A 20 1.35 19.46 -3.84
N ASP A 21 0.84 20.60 -3.38
CA ASP A 21 0.04 21.51 -4.17
C ASP A 21 0.55 22.94 -3.97
N ASN A 22 0.96 23.57 -5.07
CA ASN A 22 1.34 24.99 -5.13
C ASN A 22 2.32 25.41 -4.01
N SER A 23 3.34 24.58 -3.80
CA SER A 23 4.33 24.73 -2.74
C SER A 23 5.74 24.61 -3.34
N PRO A 24 6.65 25.58 -3.13
CA PRO A 24 6.39 26.91 -2.58
C PRO A 24 5.57 27.82 -3.51
N ALA A 25 4.80 28.72 -2.91
CA ALA A 25 4.05 29.77 -3.61
C ALA A 25 4.95 30.98 -3.94
N LEU A 26 5.95 31.27 -3.09
CA LEU A 26 6.93 32.32 -3.35
C LEU A 26 7.93 31.91 -4.44
N ILE A 27 8.35 32.88 -5.24
CA ILE A 27 9.24 32.66 -6.40
C ILE A 27 10.70 32.46 -5.98
N ASP A 28 11.10 33.03 -4.85
CA ASP A 28 12.42 32.98 -4.25
C ASP A 28 12.53 31.93 -3.13
N ALA A 29 11.45 31.19 -2.88
CA ALA A 29 11.47 30.06 -1.97
C ALA A 29 11.75 28.75 -2.72
N THR A 30 12.48 27.87 -2.04
CA THR A 30 12.72 26.49 -2.43
C THR A 30 12.40 25.60 -1.24
N ASN A 31 11.63 24.54 -1.46
CA ASN A 31 11.43 23.50 -0.46
C ASN A 31 12.50 22.42 -0.61
N SER A 32 12.89 21.79 0.49
CA SER A 32 13.88 20.72 0.53
C SER A 32 13.22 19.43 1.02
N ILE A 33 13.32 18.38 0.22
CA ILE A 33 12.75 17.05 0.49
C ILE A 33 13.91 16.08 0.32
N THR A 34 14.57 15.72 1.43
CA THR A 34 15.81 14.93 1.36
C THR A 34 15.84 13.78 2.35
N ASP A 35 16.60 12.73 2.04
CA ASP A 35 16.85 11.62 2.96
C ASP A 35 15.58 10.96 3.53
N ASN A 36 14.46 11.03 2.82
CA ASN A 36 13.21 10.38 3.23
C ASN A 36 13.12 8.97 2.66
N PHE A 37 12.55 8.05 3.44
CA PHE A 37 12.26 6.69 3.01
C PHE A 37 10.77 6.56 2.71
N ILE A 38 10.44 6.53 1.43
CA ILE A 38 9.09 6.62 0.88
C ILE A 38 8.76 5.27 0.25
N ALA A 39 8.10 4.39 1.01
CA ALA A 39 7.95 3.01 0.60
C ALA A 39 6.54 2.44 0.72
N TYR A 40 6.18 1.51 -0.16
CA TYR A 40 4.92 0.76 -0.09
C TYR A 40 3.66 1.66 -0.02
N ASN A 41 3.72 2.87 -0.57
CA ASN A 41 2.56 3.74 -0.71
C ASN A 41 1.83 3.44 -2.03
N ASP A 42 0.53 3.77 -2.14
CA ASP A 42 -0.16 3.69 -3.45
C ASP A 42 0.52 4.65 -4.45
N ILE A 43 0.88 5.85 -3.98
CA ILE A 43 1.67 6.83 -4.72
C ILE A 43 2.82 7.32 -3.83
N GLY A 44 4.06 7.25 -4.29
CA GLY A 44 5.22 7.76 -3.55
C GLY A 44 5.17 9.28 -3.40
N PHE A 45 5.11 9.98 -4.53
CA PHE A 45 4.98 11.44 -4.61
C PHE A 45 3.83 11.84 -5.55
N ALA A 46 2.88 12.62 -5.06
CA ALA A 46 1.79 13.19 -5.84
C ALA A 46 1.93 14.72 -5.88
N GLY A 47 1.89 15.32 -7.08
CA GLY A 47 2.01 16.76 -7.23
C GLY A 47 1.10 17.33 -8.31
N LEU A 48 0.70 18.60 -8.17
CA LEU A 48 0.07 19.33 -9.27
C LEU A 48 1.14 19.85 -10.25
N PRO A 49 0.85 19.95 -11.56
CA PRO A 49 1.80 20.46 -12.56
C PRO A 49 2.39 21.85 -12.28
N SER A 50 1.69 22.70 -11.52
CA SER A 50 2.17 24.03 -11.12
C SER A 50 3.23 23.99 -10.02
N THR A 51 3.47 22.82 -9.42
CA THR A 51 4.45 22.62 -8.35
C THR A 51 5.86 22.66 -8.94
N ALA A 52 6.62 23.67 -8.56
CA ALA A 52 7.98 23.92 -9.00
C ALA A 52 8.85 24.33 -7.81
N ARG A 53 10.18 24.32 -7.94
CA ARG A 53 11.12 24.73 -6.88
C ARG A 53 11.04 23.87 -5.60
N ASN A 54 10.78 22.57 -5.77
CA ASN A 54 11.08 21.57 -4.75
C ASN A 54 12.38 20.89 -5.13
N ASP A 55 13.28 20.79 -4.18
CA ASP A 55 14.56 20.09 -4.29
C ASP A 55 14.40 18.71 -3.67
N VAL A 56 14.18 17.71 -4.51
CA VAL A 56 13.87 16.32 -4.14
C VAL A 56 15.09 15.46 -4.43
N ARG A 57 15.92 15.22 -3.42
CA ARG A 57 17.17 14.49 -3.58
C ARG A 57 17.48 13.55 -2.45
N ASP A 58 18.30 12.54 -2.72
CA ASP A 58 18.75 11.58 -1.69
C ASP A 58 17.59 10.80 -1.02
N ASN A 59 16.41 10.76 -1.64
CA ASN A 59 15.27 10.02 -1.10
C ASN A 59 15.27 8.58 -1.61
N THR A 60 14.65 7.68 -0.86
CA THR A 60 14.41 6.30 -1.27
C THR A 60 12.94 6.13 -1.65
N PHE A 61 12.67 5.87 -2.93
CA PHE A 61 11.36 5.53 -3.47
C PHE A 61 11.26 4.02 -3.70
N LEU A 62 10.82 3.29 -2.67
CA LEU A 62 10.86 1.82 -2.63
C LEU A 62 9.47 1.20 -2.75
N GLU A 63 9.22 0.47 -3.83
CA GLU A 63 8.01 -0.36 -4.00
C GLU A 63 6.69 0.39 -3.76
N ASN A 64 6.64 1.67 -4.12
CA ASN A 64 5.36 2.36 -4.24
C ASN A 64 4.64 1.84 -5.49
N THR A 65 3.31 1.69 -5.44
CA THR A 65 2.53 1.23 -6.60
C THR A 65 2.77 2.11 -7.82
N GLN A 66 2.81 3.43 -7.62
CA GLN A 66 3.29 4.41 -8.58
C GLN A 66 4.32 5.30 -7.87
N GLN A 67 5.52 5.45 -8.43
CA GLN A 67 6.55 6.26 -7.77
C GLN A 67 6.16 7.74 -7.76
N VAL A 68 5.71 8.27 -8.91
CA VAL A 68 5.27 9.66 -9.05
C VAL A 68 3.97 9.76 -9.85
N SER A 69 3.00 10.53 -9.34
CA SER A 69 1.75 10.87 -10.03
C SER A 69 1.60 12.38 -10.19
N VAL A 70 1.14 12.79 -11.37
CA VAL A 70 0.84 14.20 -11.65
C VAL A 70 -0.68 14.36 -11.68
N LEU A 71 -1.19 15.21 -10.79
CA LEU A 71 -2.61 15.43 -10.62
C LEU A 71 -3.09 16.50 -11.60
N GLY A 72 -3.32 16.07 -12.84
CA GLY A 72 -3.73 16.92 -13.95
C GLY A 72 -2.74 16.89 -15.11
N ARG A 73 -2.98 17.71 -16.13
CA ARG A 73 -2.14 17.73 -17.34
C ARG A 73 -0.83 18.48 -17.11
N GLY A 74 0.30 17.83 -17.35
CA GLY A 74 1.62 18.41 -17.30
C GLY A 74 2.65 17.45 -16.70
N ASN A 75 3.67 18.01 -16.07
CA ASN A 75 4.75 17.24 -15.43
C ASN A 75 5.28 18.00 -14.21
N LEU A 76 6.25 17.41 -13.51
CA LEU A 76 6.93 17.97 -12.35
C LEU A 76 8.41 18.28 -12.66
N LEU A 77 8.75 18.51 -13.93
CA LEU A 77 10.11 18.80 -14.39
C LEU A 77 10.63 20.18 -13.94
N ALA A 78 9.74 21.05 -13.44
CA ALA A 78 10.12 22.32 -12.83
C ALA A 78 10.63 22.18 -11.37
N ASN A 79 10.75 20.94 -10.88
CA ASN A 79 11.40 20.59 -9.61
C ASN A 79 12.77 19.96 -9.92
N THR A 80 13.65 19.97 -8.92
CA THR A 80 14.94 19.30 -9.00
C THR A 80 14.81 17.89 -8.46
N TRP A 81 15.26 16.91 -9.25
CA TRP A 81 15.31 15.50 -8.87
C TRP A 81 16.74 15.00 -9.10
N SER A 82 17.39 14.49 -8.06
CA SER A 82 18.77 14.01 -8.17
C SER A 82 19.09 13.01 -7.06
N GLN A 83 19.88 11.99 -7.35
CA GLN A 83 20.38 11.05 -6.34
C GLN A 83 19.27 10.35 -5.53
N ASN A 84 18.06 10.26 -6.08
CA ASN A 84 17.03 9.44 -5.47
C ASN A 84 17.24 7.99 -5.89
N PHE A 85 17.02 7.07 -4.95
CA PHE A 85 16.90 5.66 -5.26
C PHE A 85 15.47 5.38 -5.72
N TRP A 86 15.31 4.63 -6.82
CA TRP A 86 14.02 4.21 -7.35
C TRP A 86 13.98 2.70 -7.53
N SER A 87 13.05 2.00 -6.87
CA SER A 87 13.04 0.53 -6.95
C SER A 87 12.68 -0.03 -8.34
N ASN A 88 12.09 0.80 -9.20
CA ASN A 88 11.77 0.46 -10.58
C ASN A 88 12.77 1.04 -11.60
N TYR A 89 13.90 1.61 -11.15
CA TYR A 89 14.97 2.04 -12.03
C TYR A 89 15.67 0.83 -12.65
N VAL A 90 15.81 0.87 -13.97
CA VAL A 90 16.50 -0.16 -14.76
C VAL A 90 17.63 0.53 -15.51
N GLY A 91 18.76 0.66 -14.85
CA GLY A 91 19.98 1.21 -15.42
C GLY A 91 21.22 0.46 -14.94
N TYR A 92 22.38 1.02 -15.23
CA TYR A 92 23.67 0.47 -14.84
C TYR A 92 24.58 1.59 -14.31
N ASP A 93 25.62 1.18 -13.60
CA ASP A 93 26.69 2.01 -13.10
C ASP A 93 27.99 1.35 -13.56
N GLY A 94 28.60 1.96 -14.60
CA GLY A 94 29.77 1.43 -15.29
C GLY A 94 31.09 1.84 -14.66
N ASP A 95 31.12 2.93 -13.90
CA ASP A 95 32.33 3.43 -13.23
C ASP A 95 32.40 3.07 -11.73
N GLY A 96 31.29 2.60 -11.16
CA GLY A 96 31.18 2.08 -9.81
C GLY A 96 31.09 3.15 -8.73
N ASP A 97 30.63 4.37 -9.06
CA ASP A 97 30.52 5.47 -8.11
C ASP A 97 29.24 5.45 -7.25
N GLY A 98 28.31 4.53 -7.54
CA GLY A 98 27.02 4.38 -6.85
C GLY A 98 25.89 5.22 -7.45
N THR A 99 26.13 5.93 -8.54
CA THR A 99 25.17 6.70 -9.33
C THR A 99 24.91 5.98 -10.66
N GLY A 100 23.68 6.00 -11.13
CA GLY A 100 23.32 5.41 -12.41
C GLY A 100 23.80 6.26 -13.60
N ASP A 101 24.40 5.62 -14.59
CA ASP A 101 24.89 6.25 -15.84
C ASP A 101 23.77 6.66 -16.82
N VAL A 102 22.53 6.21 -16.55
CA VAL A 102 21.37 6.54 -17.38
C VAL A 102 20.28 7.23 -16.55
N PRO A 103 19.63 8.29 -17.06
CA PRO A 103 18.61 8.98 -16.30
C PRO A 103 17.40 8.09 -15.99
N TYR A 104 16.86 8.22 -14.77
CA TYR A 104 15.55 7.69 -14.46
C TYR A 104 14.45 8.58 -15.05
N ARG A 105 13.46 7.96 -15.69
CA ARG A 105 12.31 8.65 -16.30
C ARG A 105 11.00 8.00 -15.88
N ALA A 106 10.14 8.76 -15.21
CA ALA A 106 8.80 8.30 -14.87
C ALA A 106 7.86 8.48 -16.09
N GLU A 107 7.93 7.56 -17.04
CA GLU A 107 7.24 7.63 -18.34
C GLU A 107 6.47 6.35 -18.72
N LYS A 108 6.07 5.52 -17.76
CA LYS A 108 5.24 4.34 -18.06
C LYS A 108 3.87 4.76 -18.60
N LEU A 109 3.48 4.17 -19.73
CA LEU A 109 2.23 4.52 -20.41
C LEU A 109 1.02 4.13 -19.58
N PHE A 110 1.00 2.93 -18.98
CA PHE A 110 -0.13 2.52 -18.17
C PHE A 110 -0.33 3.42 -16.94
N GLU A 111 0.76 3.86 -16.30
CA GLU A 111 0.69 4.82 -15.20
C GLU A 111 0.16 6.18 -15.66
N SER A 112 0.51 6.66 -16.87
CA SER A 112 -0.05 7.89 -17.43
C SER A 112 -1.54 7.78 -17.72
N LEU A 113 -2.00 6.64 -18.26
CA LEU A 113 -3.43 6.39 -18.48
C LEU A 113 -4.20 6.31 -17.15
N MET A 114 -3.59 5.73 -16.13
CA MET A 114 -4.17 5.62 -14.79
C MET A 114 -4.28 6.97 -14.06
N ASP A 115 -3.36 7.92 -14.32
CA ASP A 115 -3.46 9.29 -13.82
C ASP A 115 -4.71 9.99 -14.41
N ASP A 116 -5.01 9.77 -15.70
CA ASP A 116 -6.17 10.33 -16.38
C ASP A 116 -7.49 9.61 -16.04
N GLU A 117 -7.47 8.27 -15.93
CA GLU A 117 -8.63 7.42 -15.63
C GLU A 117 -8.33 6.50 -14.44
N PRO A 118 -8.65 6.94 -13.20
CA PRO A 118 -8.36 6.16 -12.00
C PRO A 118 -9.03 4.79 -11.94
N ALA A 119 -10.12 4.55 -12.69
CA ALA A 119 -10.77 3.24 -12.77
C ALA A 119 -9.84 2.16 -13.37
N LEU A 120 -8.82 2.55 -14.15
CA LEU A 120 -7.83 1.62 -14.70
C LEU A 120 -6.97 0.93 -13.63
N ARG A 121 -6.97 1.41 -12.38
CA ARG A 121 -6.34 0.74 -11.24
C ARG A 121 -6.77 -0.72 -11.07
N LEU A 122 -7.96 -1.09 -11.55
CA LEU A 122 -8.41 -2.49 -11.55
C LEU A 122 -7.45 -3.43 -12.32
N PHE A 123 -6.73 -2.90 -13.32
CA PHE A 123 -5.80 -3.67 -14.16
C PHE A 123 -4.36 -3.61 -13.66
N LEU A 124 -4.10 -2.99 -12.51
CA LEU A 124 -2.77 -2.93 -11.92
C LEU A 124 -2.22 -4.34 -11.70
N TYR A 125 -0.96 -4.56 -12.07
CA TYR A 125 -0.28 -5.87 -12.04
C TYR A 125 -0.91 -6.96 -12.94
N SER A 126 -1.87 -6.63 -13.79
CA SER A 126 -2.44 -7.57 -14.74
C SER A 126 -1.54 -7.75 -15.97
N PRO A 127 -1.72 -8.83 -16.76
CA PRO A 127 -1.06 -8.96 -18.06
C PRO A 127 -1.35 -7.81 -19.02
N VAL A 128 -2.50 -7.12 -18.87
CA VAL A 128 -2.88 -5.99 -19.72
C VAL A 128 -1.98 -4.79 -19.47
N SER A 129 -1.70 -4.44 -18.21
CA SER A 129 -0.81 -3.32 -17.90
C SER A 129 0.60 -3.57 -18.41
N GLN A 130 1.10 -4.81 -18.24
CA GLN A 130 2.41 -5.22 -18.76
C GLN A 130 2.48 -5.15 -20.28
N ALA A 131 1.44 -5.59 -20.99
CA ALA A 131 1.38 -5.54 -22.46
C ALA A 131 1.37 -4.09 -22.98
N ILE A 132 0.65 -3.18 -22.30
CA ILE A 132 0.61 -1.75 -22.64
C ILE A 132 2.01 -1.13 -22.51
N ASP A 133 2.67 -1.33 -21.37
CA ASP A 133 4.01 -0.77 -21.14
C ASP A 133 5.05 -1.40 -22.08
N PHE A 134 4.94 -2.70 -22.37
CA PHE A 134 5.80 -3.36 -23.36
C PHE A 134 5.60 -2.76 -24.76
N ALA A 135 4.36 -2.53 -25.19
CA ALA A 135 4.09 -1.89 -26.48
C ALA A 135 4.68 -0.48 -26.54
N ALA A 136 4.56 0.32 -25.47
CA ALA A 136 5.18 1.65 -25.40
C ALA A 136 6.72 1.59 -25.44
N SER A 137 7.32 0.54 -24.87
CA SER A 137 8.76 0.32 -24.97
C SER A 137 9.21 0.05 -26.42
N ALA A 138 8.42 -0.71 -27.18
CA ALA A 138 8.70 -1.08 -28.57
C ALA A 138 8.37 0.04 -29.59
N PHE A 139 7.38 0.87 -29.29
CA PHE A 139 6.92 1.98 -30.14
C PHE A 139 7.06 3.32 -29.41
N PRO A 140 8.21 4.01 -29.52
CA PRO A 140 8.49 5.24 -28.78
C PRO A 140 7.45 6.35 -28.95
N SER A 141 6.73 6.39 -30.08
CA SER A 141 5.64 7.35 -30.32
C SER A 141 4.43 7.19 -29.40
N LEU A 142 4.34 6.08 -28.66
CA LEU A 142 3.30 5.83 -27.66
C LEU A 142 3.74 6.21 -26.25
N ARG A 143 5.01 6.56 -26.02
CA ARG A 143 5.50 6.91 -24.69
C ARG A 143 4.98 8.31 -24.32
N PRO A 144 4.43 8.48 -23.11
CA PRO A 144 4.09 9.80 -22.60
C PRO A 144 5.36 10.62 -22.32
N ASP A 145 5.21 11.93 -22.22
CA ASP A 145 6.27 12.78 -21.68
C ASP A 145 6.58 12.37 -20.23
N PRO A 146 7.85 12.40 -19.80
CA PRO A 146 8.22 12.01 -18.44
C PRO A 146 7.62 12.97 -17.41
N LYS A 147 7.02 12.39 -16.36
CA LYS A 147 6.49 13.15 -15.22
C LYS A 147 7.63 13.79 -14.42
N VAL A 148 8.73 13.05 -14.26
CA VAL A 148 9.99 13.46 -13.62
C VAL A 148 11.17 12.86 -14.39
N ILE A 149 12.31 13.53 -14.30
CA ILE A 149 13.60 13.02 -14.77
C ILE A 149 14.59 13.22 -13.63
N ASP A 150 15.23 12.13 -13.19
CA ASP A 150 16.38 12.16 -12.28
C ASP A 150 17.62 11.79 -13.10
N GLU A 151 18.50 12.77 -13.31
CA GLU A 151 19.67 12.63 -14.19
C GLU A 151 20.80 11.81 -13.54
N ALA A 152 20.75 11.61 -12.23
CA ALA A 152 21.78 10.94 -11.45
C ALA A 152 21.12 10.05 -10.38
N PRO A 153 20.37 9.00 -10.76
CA PRO A 153 19.65 8.16 -9.80
C PRO A 153 20.64 7.35 -8.96
N ALA A 154 20.36 7.18 -7.67
CA ALA A 154 21.20 6.36 -6.80
C ALA A 154 21.02 4.86 -7.08
N MET A 155 22.11 4.10 -7.13
CA MET A 155 22.11 2.64 -7.36
C MET A 155 21.74 1.84 -6.11
N HIS A 156 21.95 2.42 -4.94
CA HIS A 156 21.74 1.77 -3.66
C HIS A 156 20.94 2.67 -2.72
N TYR A 157 20.22 2.05 -1.79
CA TYR A 157 19.55 2.73 -0.69
C TYR A 157 19.97 2.11 0.64
N THR A 158 19.76 2.87 1.71
CA THR A 158 19.96 2.39 3.08
C THR A 158 18.61 2.33 3.79
N ILE A 159 18.38 1.27 4.56
CA ILE A 159 17.19 1.17 5.42
C ILE A 159 17.40 2.09 6.63
N PRO A 160 16.46 3.01 6.94
CA PRO A 160 16.59 3.88 8.11
C PRO A 160 16.58 3.06 9.40
N ALA A 161 17.44 3.42 10.36
CA ALA A 161 17.53 2.76 11.67
C ALA A 161 16.22 2.76 12.47
N ALA A 162 15.29 3.69 12.19
CA ALA A 162 13.97 3.73 12.81
C ALA A 162 13.05 2.58 12.33
N ALA A 163 13.20 2.11 11.08
CA ALA A 163 12.40 1.02 10.54
C ALA A 163 12.76 -0.33 11.20
N ASP A 164 14.04 -0.56 11.50
CA ASP A 164 14.54 -1.78 12.15
C ASP A 164 13.96 -2.02 13.55
N GLN A 165 13.57 -0.95 14.26
CA GLN A 165 13.10 -1.04 15.64
C GLN A 165 11.62 -1.47 15.77
N SER A 166 10.79 -1.18 14.76
CA SER A 166 9.36 -1.57 14.77
C SER A 166 9.11 -3.06 14.58
N ALA A 167 10.06 -3.79 13.99
CA ALA A 167 9.97 -5.24 13.77
C ALA A 167 10.30 -6.07 15.02
N GLN A 168 10.94 -5.47 16.04
CA GLN A 168 11.22 -6.09 17.35
C GLN A 168 10.09 -5.85 18.35
N GLY A 169 8.84 -6.09 17.94
CA GLY A 169 7.70 -6.15 18.86
C GLY A 169 7.56 -7.56 19.46
N ASP A 170 7.32 -7.67 20.77
CA ASP A 170 7.22 -8.90 21.57
C ASP A 170 6.34 -10.00 20.92
N GLY A 171 6.95 -10.83 20.06
CA GLY A 171 6.26 -11.95 19.42
C GLY A 171 5.62 -12.88 20.43
N LEU A 172 6.20 -13.00 21.63
CA LEU A 172 5.67 -13.78 22.74
C LEU A 172 4.28 -13.31 23.20
N ALA A 173 4.04 -12.00 23.27
CA ALA A 173 2.75 -11.45 23.68
C ALA A 173 1.67 -11.76 22.64
N LEU A 174 2.01 -11.69 21.35
CA LEU A 174 1.11 -12.05 20.25
C LEU A 174 0.78 -13.56 20.25
N PHE A 175 1.78 -14.41 20.46
CA PHE A 175 1.59 -15.86 20.57
C PHE A 175 0.71 -16.24 21.77
N LEU A 176 0.91 -15.58 22.92
CA LEU A 176 0.08 -15.81 24.11
C LEU A 176 -1.36 -15.34 23.92
N ALA A 177 -1.57 -14.19 23.27
CA ALA A 177 -2.90 -13.69 22.94
C ALA A 177 -3.64 -14.62 21.96
N ALA A 178 -2.95 -15.11 20.92
CA ALA A 178 -3.50 -16.09 19.99
C ALA A 178 -3.86 -17.41 20.69
N GLY A 179 -3.00 -17.89 21.59
CA GLY A 179 -3.26 -19.08 22.41
C GLY A 179 -4.49 -18.92 23.31
N ALA A 180 -4.64 -17.77 23.97
CA ALA A 180 -5.79 -17.48 24.83
C ALA A 180 -7.13 -17.47 24.06
N LEU A 181 -7.14 -16.92 22.84
CA LEU A 181 -8.31 -16.91 21.97
C LEU A 181 -8.73 -18.33 21.53
N ILE A 182 -7.78 -19.21 21.24
CA ILE A 182 -8.05 -20.62 20.88
C ILE A 182 -8.66 -21.37 22.06
N VAL A 183 -8.13 -21.17 23.28
CA VAL A 183 -8.64 -21.81 24.50
C VAL A 183 -10.07 -21.33 24.82
N LEU A 184 -10.32 -20.03 24.70
CA LEU A 184 -11.66 -19.46 24.90
C LEU A 184 -12.66 -19.96 23.85
N GLY A 185 -12.27 -20.04 22.58
CA GLY A 185 -13.12 -20.58 21.50
C GLY A 185 -13.44 -22.06 21.69
N GLY A 186 -12.45 -22.88 22.07
CA GLY A 186 -12.64 -24.31 22.35
C GLY A 186 -13.55 -24.58 23.54
N GLY A 187 -13.45 -23.78 24.61
CA GLY A 187 -14.30 -23.89 25.79
C GLY A 187 -15.79 -23.63 25.50
N VAL A 188 -16.09 -22.69 24.60
CA VAL A 188 -17.48 -22.39 24.18
C VAL A 188 -18.09 -23.55 23.37
N VAL A 189 -17.32 -24.20 22.50
CA VAL A 189 -17.78 -25.34 21.70
C VAL A 189 -18.09 -26.55 22.59
N VAL A 190 -17.23 -26.85 23.57
CA VAL A 190 -17.45 -27.98 24.51
C VAL A 190 -18.63 -27.68 25.46
N GLY A 191 -18.78 -26.44 25.90
CA GLY A 191 -19.92 -26.01 26.72
C GLY A 191 -21.28 -26.06 25.99
N GLY A 192 -21.29 -25.78 24.68
CA GLY A 192 -22.50 -25.85 23.86
C GLY A 192 -23.01 -27.27 23.61
N ILE A 193 -22.10 -28.23 23.39
CA ILE A 193 -22.44 -29.64 23.12
C ILE A 193 -22.99 -30.33 24.37
N SER A 194 -22.47 -30.01 25.56
CA SER A 194 -22.94 -30.60 26.82
C SER A 194 -24.35 -30.14 27.24
N ARG A 195 -24.76 -28.93 26.87
CA ARG A 195 -26.10 -28.39 27.17
C ARG A 195 -27.21 -28.96 26.28
N GLN A 196 -26.91 -29.36 25.05
CA GLN A 196 -27.91 -29.93 24.14
C GLN A 196 -28.27 -31.38 24.46
N SER A 197 -27.37 -32.15 25.08
CA SER A 197 -27.63 -33.54 25.46
C SER A 197 -28.61 -33.69 26.63
N THR A 198 -28.62 -32.72 27.56
CA THR A 198 -29.49 -32.71 28.74
C THR A 198 -30.92 -32.32 28.40
N ALA A 199 -31.14 -31.39 27.46
CA ALA A 199 -32.47 -30.94 27.05
C ALA A 199 -33.28 -32.03 26.32
N ARG A 200 -32.62 -32.98 25.65
CA ARG A 200 -33.30 -34.03 24.86
C ARG A 200 -33.90 -35.15 25.72
N ARG A 201 -33.48 -35.30 26.99
CA ARG A 201 -34.03 -36.32 27.92
C ARG A 201 -35.34 -35.91 28.60
N ALA A 202 -35.70 -34.63 28.63
CA ALA A 202 -36.88 -34.16 29.35
C ALA A 202 -38.21 -34.29 28.56
N ARG A 203 -38.17 -34.63 27.25
CA ARG A 203 -39.37 -34.61 26.38
C ARG A 203 -40.03 -35.98 26.15
N VAL A 204 -39.54 -37.05 26.80
CA VAL A 204 -40.09 -38.41 26.67
C VAL A 204 -40.63 -38.88 28.02
N SER A 205 -41.72 -38.29 28.49
CA SER A 205 -42.61 -38.91 29.50
C SER A 205 -43.86 -38.06 29.73
N SER A 206 -44.89 -38.29 28.93
CA SER A 206 -46.29 -38.08 29.37
C SER A 206 -47.22 -38.83 28.42
N HIS A 207 -47.56 -40.06 28.81
CA HIS A 207 -48.66 -40.84 28.25
C HIS A 207 -49.71 -40.96 29.37
N PRO A 208 -50.99 -40.57 29.18
CA PRO A 208 -51.99 -40.70 30.22
C PRO A 208 -52.56 -42.13 30.26
N PRO A 209 -52.97 -42.65 31.43
CA PRO A 209 -53.47 -44.02 31.55
C PRO A 209 -54.94 -44.12 31.13
N SER A 210 -55.26 -45.25 30.49
CA SER A 210 -56.60 -45.70 30.13
C SER A 210 -57.45 -45.96 31.38
N ARG A 211 -58.68 -45.43 31.43
CA ARG A 211 -59.71 -45.82 32.40
C ARG A 211 -60.63 -46.86 31.76
N LEU A 212 -60.64 -48.05 32.34
CA LEU A 212 -61.71 -49.04 32.22
C LEU A 212 -62.72 -48.77 33.35
N THR A 213 -64.02 -48.74 33.03
CA THR A 213 -65.10 -48.88 34.02
C THR A 213 -66.10 -49.95 33.56
N PRO A 214 -66.71 -50.72 34.48
CA PRO A 214 -67.53 -51.88 34.15
C PRO A 214 -69.06 -51.65 34.25
N GLU A 215 -69.77 -52.45 33.46
CA GLU A 215 -71.06 -53.16 33.69
C GLU A 215 -72.45 -52.49 33.90
N SER A 216 -73.43 -53.27 33.39
CA SER A 216 -74.91 -53.29 33.55
C SER A 216 -75.69 -52.20 32.78
N GLY A 217 -76.78 -52.45 32.02
CA GLY A 217 -77.69 -53.58 31.92
C GLY A 217 -79.11 -53.09 32.26
N ALA A 218 -80.02 -52.95 31.27
CA ALA A 218 -81.48 -53.14 31.38
C ALA A 218 -82.24 -52.61 30.15
N SER A 219 -83.13 -53.49 29.65
CA SER A 219 -84.39 -53.26 28.90
C SER A 219 -84.35 -52.74 27.46
#